data_AF-E9D7R0-F1
#
_entry.id   AF-E9D7R0-F1
#
_cell.length_a   1.000
_cell.length_b   1.000
_cell.length_c   1.000
_cell.angle_alpha   90.00
_cell.angle_beta   90.00
_cell.angle_gamma   90.00
#
_symmetry.space_group_name_H-M   'P 1'
#
loop_
_entity.id
_entity.type
_entity.pdbx_description
1 polymer ?
#
loop_
_entity_poly.entity_id
_entity_poly.type
_entity_poly.pdbx_seq_one_letter_code
_entity_poly.pdbx_strand_id
1 'polypeptide(L)'
;MQWNFTSHRVCPTWVPYSASSSTLTCRIIVRDLEQQKIQLTEQNVNLRVDIDSAKLRLQNAEEKWKDAVRENEITLDDAGRRHRIEIETVRHEMKTQIDHINQKHQEELFSLQRRLEMQFEEERESSLRELRQLNAESAMERQRGQMDVENKEREIRNFREEIERLRIDLERERMTNDELQRNLVTANSSGVTLESSIRALKARIEFLESGNKEQSDAFARLDQQLSDALAETKATKEKLRKEETLRRRLHNQVQELKGNIRVFCRVRPLLDNEPMDAAARIRFPDSDVDSKEISIQGPEEKSSLGNVTAKNFSFSYDHVFGPSSRNPDVFEEISQLVQSALDGYNVCIFCYGQTGSGKTHTMSSEDGMIPRAVAQIYETAAELEEKGWKYTMEGSFVEVYNENLNDLLGKAEEFDKKKHEIRHDMQKCQTTITNITTVTLDSPATVESMLRQAAANRSVAATKANWRSSRSHSVFILKLTGENSVTGERSEGILNLVDLAGSERLSHSGATGDRLRETQNINRSLSCLGDVISALGQGKEGGHIPYRNSKLTYLLQFSLGGNSKTLMFVMVSPRQEHLSETLTSLRFATKVHNTHIGTAKRQTRIKDS
;
A
#
# COMPACT_ATOMS: atom_id res chain seq x y z
N MET A 1 161.97 31.02 59.78
CA MET A 1 162.00 30.09 60.92
C MET A 1 161.40 28.78 60.48
N GLN A 2 161.85 27.63 61.03
CA GLN A 2 161.24 26.27 60.91
C GLN A 2 161.01 25.72 59.48
N TRP A 3 161.13 24.42 59.16
CA TRP A 3 161.92 23.25 59.58
C TRP A 3 161.36 22.09 58.69
N ASN A 4 162.18 21.08 58.36
CA ASN A 4 161.89 19.94 57.44
C ASN A 4 161.75 20.30 55.93
N PHE A 5 162.51 19.79 54.95
CA PHE A 5 163.21 18.49 54.65
C PHE A 5 162.27 17.33 54.21
N THR A 6 162.65 16.35 53.36
CA THR A 6 163.95 15.84 52.78
C THR A 6 163.70 15.29 51.34
N SER A 7 164.58 15.22 50.31
CA SER A 7 165.96 14.67 50.10
C SER A 7 166.03 13.11 49.97
N HIS A 8 166.94 12.38 49.25
CA HIS A 8 168.23 12.65 48.56
C HIS A 8 168.85 11.42 47.78
N ARG A 9 169.77 11.63 46.79
CA ARG A 9 171.07 10.89 46.46
C ARG A 9 171.06 9.38 45.95
N VAL A 10 172.11 8.67 45.38
CA VAL A 10 173.51 8.86 44.81
C VAL A 10 174.05 7.60 43.99
N CYS A 11 175.22 7.66 43.28
CA CYS A 11 175.91 6.65 42.36
C CYS A 11 177.08 5.79 43.05
N PRO A 12 178.26 5.29 42.50
CA PRO A 12 179.00 5.35 41.17
C PRO A 12 180.01 4.18 40.66
N THR A 13 180.53 4.26 39.39
CA THR A 13 181.95 4.00 38.81
C THR A 13 182.71 2.65 38.50
N TRP A 14 183.64 2.65 37.45
CA TRP A 14 185.09 2.14 37.33
C TRP A 14 185.86 2.21 35.88
N VAL A 15 187.13 2.77 35.63
CA VAL A 15 187.93 2.97 34.28
C VAL A 15 189.54 3.34 34.19
N PRO A 16 190.32 3.30 33.00
CA PRO A 16 191.83 3.59 32.68
C PRO A 16 192.23 4.57 31.44
N TYR A 17 193.39 4.82 30.67
CA TYR A 17 194.93 4.67 30.40
C TYR A 17 195.43 5.68 29.18
N SER A 18 196.60 5.90 28.44
CA SER A 18 198.16 5.80 28.24
C SER A 18 198.63 6.49 26.83
N ALA A 19 199.81 6.77 26.13
CA ALA A 19 201.37 6.94 26.06
C ALA A 19 201.83 7.57 24.61
N SER A 20 203.01 7.91 23.93
CA SER A 20 204.56 8.12 23.89
C SER A 20 205.01 9.03 22.60
N SER A 21 206.20 9.33 21.91
CA SER A 21 207.73 9.17 21.78
C SER A 21 208.48 10.17 20.70
N SER A 22 209.83 10.17 20.35
CA SER A 22 210.63 11.14 19.39
C SER A 22 212.14 10.75 18.94
N THR A 23 213.18 11.35 18.20
CA THR A 23 213.69 12.58 17.36
C THR A 23 215.12 12.37 16.62
N LEU A 24 215.67 13.15 15.57
CA LEU A 24 217.15 13.57 15.23
C LEU A 24 217.66 13.89 13.72
N THR A 25 218.69 14.79 13.42
CA THR A 25 219.82 14.81 12.32
C THR A 25 220.12 16.08 11.37
N CYS A 26 221.41 16.47 10.97
CA CYS A 26 221.85 17.42 9.81
C CYS A 26 223.42 17.72 9.54
N ARG A 27 223.97 18.09 8.31
CA ARG A 27 225.32 18.81 8.00
C ARG A 27 225.75 19.20 6.49
N ILE A 28 226.82 20.06 6.31
CA ILE A 28 227.85 20.32 5.17
C ILE A 28 227.70 21.45 4.05
N ILE A 29 228.81 22.12 3.56
CA ILE A 29 228.98 23.23 2.50
C ILE A 29 230.48 23.36 1.92
N VAL A 30 230.85 24.34 1.02
CA VAL A 30 232.16 25.05 0.62
C VAL A 30 232.53 25.32 -0.91
N ARG A 31 233.76 25.01 -1.45
CA ARG A 31 234.62 25.66 -2.53
C ARG A 31 234.02 26.29 -3.81
N ASP A 32 232.76 26.05 -4.15
CA ASP A 32 232.20 26.20 -5.52
C ASP A 32 231.80 27.64 -5.94
N LEU A 33 232.03 28.62 -5.06
CA LEU A 33 231.40 29.95 -5.13
C LEU A 33 232.07 30.94 -6.12
N GLU A 34 233.36 30.78 -6.42
CA GLU A 34 234.10 31.79 -7.21
C GLU A 34 233.78 31.79 -8.71
N GLN A 35 233.24 30.71 -9.28
CA GLN A 35 232.78 30.71 -10.69
C GLN A 35 231.38 31.33 -10.83
N GLN A 36 230.48 31.09 -9.87
CA GLN A 36 229.12 31.68 -9.87
C GLN A 36 229.17 33.22 -9.93
N LYS A 37 230.20 33.81 -9.32
CA LYS A 37 230.54 35.24 -9.36
C LYS A 37 230.42 35.88 -10.75
N ILE A 38 230.86 35.21 -11.80
CA ILE A 38 230.90 35.79 -13.16
C ILE A 38 229.54 35.67 -13.84
N GLN A 39 228.93 34.48 -13.82
CA GLN A 39 227.66 34.21 -14.51
C GLN A 39 226.47 34.99 -13.90
N LEU A 40 226.53 35.25 -12.58
CA LEU A 40 225.56 36.13 -11.91
C LEU A 40 225.62 37.58 -12.39
N THR A 41 226.75 38.06 -12.92
CA THR A 41 226.91 39.47 -13.34
C THR A 41 225.98 39.82 -14.48
N GLU A 42 225.90 38.99 -15.52
CA GLU A 42 225.09 39.25 -16.72
C GLU A 42 223.58 39.15 -16.41
N GLN A 43 223.14 38.10 -15.72
CA GLN A 43 221.72 37.93 -15.38
C GLN A 43 221.21 39.04 -14.44
N ASN A 44 222.05 39.58 -13.55
CA ASN A 44 221.68 40.72 -12.71
C ASN A 44 221.40 42.00 -13.53
N VAL A 45 222.08 42.22 -14.66
CA VAL A 45 221.84 43.41 -15.49
C VAL A 45 220.44 43.38 -16.08
N ASN A 46 220.07 42.27 -16.74
CA ASN A 46 218.74 42.14 -17.35
C ASN A 46 217.61 42.22 -16.30
N LEU A 47 217.75 41.50 -15.18
CA LEU A 47 216.74 41.50 -14.12
C LEU A 47 216.56 42.87 -13.45
N ARG A 48 217.58 43.73 -13.40
CA ARG A 48 217.46 45.08 -12.83
C ARG A 48 216.59 45.98 -13.69
N VAL A 49 216.77 45.93 -15.01
CA VAL A 49 216.03 46.75 -15.99
C VAL A 49 214.53 46.44 -15.93
N ASP A 50 214.16 45.16 -15.84
CA ASP A 50 212.75 44.75 -15.72
C ASP A 50 212.13 45.16 -14.37
N ILE A 51 212.91 45.09 -13.27
CA ILE A 51 212.45 45.53 -11.94
C ILE A 51 212.14 47.04 -11.93
N ASP A 52 213.01 47.87 -12.49
CA ASP A 52 212.81 49.33 -12.46
C ASP A 52 211.71 49.77 -13.46
N SER A 53 211.57 49.06 -14.59
CA SER A 53 210.41 49.15 -15.50
C SER A 53 209.07 48.88 -14.80
N ALA A 54 209.01 47.86 -13.94
CA ALA A 54 207.80 47.50 -13.19
C ALA A 54 207.45 48.52 -12.09
N LYS A 55 208.44 48.97 -11.31
CA LYS A 55 208.23 49.93 -10.20
C LYS A 55 207.64 51.26 -10.67
N LEU A 56 208.14 51.81 -11.78
CA LEU A 56 207.69 53.11 -12.29
C LEU A 56 206.19 53.11 -12.65
N ARG A 57 205.67 51.96 -13.09
CA ARG A 57 204.24 51.78 -13.40
C ARG A 57 203.38 51.72 -12.14
N LEU A 58 203.88 51.10 -11.06
CA LEU A 58 203.18 51.00 -9.78
C LEU A 58 203.04 52.39 -9.12
N GLN A 59 204.14 53.14 -9.05
CA GLN A 59 204.19 54.42 -8.34
C GLN A 59 203.27 55.49 -8.98
N ASN A 60 203.18 55.52 -10.32
CA ASN A 60 202.31 56.43 -11.07
C ASN A 60 200.81 56.06 -10.98
N ALA A 61 200.49 54.83 -10.52
CA ALA A 61 199.12 54.46 -10.18
C ALA A 61 198.75 54.88 -8.74
N GLU A 62 199.71 54.84 -7.80
CA GLU A 62 199.47 55.27 -6.41
C GLU A 62 199.12 56.77 -6.28
N GLU A 63 199.76 57.65 -7.03
CA GLU A 63 199.45 59.10 -6.97
C GLU A 63 198.01 59.38 -7.44
N LYS A 64 197.61 58.81 -8.59
CA LYS A 64 196.25 58.98 -9.14
C LYS A 64 195.16 58.46 -8.21
N TRP A 65 195.45 57.44 -7.40
CA TRP A 65 194.53 56.94 -6.37
C TRP A 65 194.42 57.89 -5.17
N LYS A 66 195.54 58.49 -4.73
CA LYS A 66 195.60 59.37 -3.53
C LYS A 66 194.87 60.70 -3.70
N ASP A 67 194.70 61.22 -4.91
CA ASP A 67 193.95 62.47 -5.15
C ASP A 67 192.44 62.23 -5.27
N ALA A 68 192.01 61.15 -5.94
CA ALA A 68 190.59 60.80 -6.08
C ALA A 68 189.88 60.52 -4.73
N VAL A 69 190.61 59.99 -3.75
CA VAL A 69 190.10 59.80 -2.37
C VAL A 69 189.78 61.15 -1.69
N ARG A 70 190.60 62.18 -1.93
CA ARG A 70 190.57 63.44 -1.18
C ARG A 70 189.43 64.36 -1.61
N GLU A 71 188.98 64.27 -2.86
CA GLU A 71 187.85 65.06 -3.38
C GLU A 71 186.50 64.53 -2.87
N ASN A 72 186.36 63.21 -2.75
CA ASN A 72 185.11 62.55 -2.36
C ASN A 72 184.81 62.61 -0.84
N GLU A 73 185.84 62.87 -0.02
CA GLU A 73 185.70 63.01 1.44
C GLU A 73 185.04 64.36 1.83
N ILE A 74 185.26 65.40 1.02
CA ILE A 74 184.77 66.77 1.26
C ILE A 74 183.26 66.89 1.00
N THR A 75 182.73 66.19 0.00
CA THR A 75 181.32 66.29 -0.41
C THR A 75 180.35 65.61 0.56
N LEU A 76 180.82 64.61 1.33
CA LEU A 76 180.01 63.82 2.25
C LEU A 76 179.64 64.55 3.55
N ASP A 77 180.58 65.27 4.19
CA ASP A 77 180.31 65.91 5.48
C ASP A 77 179.32 67.09 5.36
N ASP A 78 179.39 67.82 4.25
CA ASP A 78 178.54 69.00 4.00
C ASP A 78 177.06 68.65 3.71
N ALA A 79 176.81 67.44 3.22
CA ALA A 79 175.47 66.85 3.14
C ALA A 79 174.94 66.46 4.54
N GLY A 80 175.80 65.85 5.37
CA GLY A 80 175.44 65.35 6.70
C GLY A 80 175.01 66.43 7.71
N ARG A 81 175.35 67.70 7.48
CA ARG A 81 174.96 68.83 8.36
C ARG A 81 173.52 69.28 8.12
N ARG A 82 173.08 69.37 6.86
CA ARG A 82 171.76 69.95 6.48
C ARG A 82 170.61 69.09 7.00
N HIS A 83 170.71 67.77 6.80
CA HIS A 83 169.65 66.82 7.09
C HIS A 83 169.34 66.65 8.60
N ARG A 84 170.22 67.10 9.50
CA ARG A 84 169.95 67.08 10.95
C ARG A 84 169.00 68.19 11.40
N ILE A 85 168.99 69.34 10.73
CA ILE A 85 168.21 70.52 11.15
C ILE A 85 166.72 70.35 10.79
N GLU A 86 166.41 69.76 9.63
CA GLU A 86 165.02 69.50 9.18
C GLU A 86 164.25 68.51 10.08
N ILE A 87 164.96 67.60 10.77
CA ILE A 87 164.32 66.54 11.56
C ILE A 87 163.78 67.06 12.91
N GLU A 88 164.39 68.11 13.47
CA GLU A 88 163.97 68.65 14.78
C GLU A 88 162.78 69.61 14.69
N THR A 89 162.67 70.40 13.62
CA THR A 89 161.53 71.33 13.42
C THR A 89 160.21 70.57 13.24
N VAL A 90 160.16 69.60 12.31
CA VAL A 90 158.96 68.79 12.04
C VAL A 90 158.49 68.03 13.28
N ARG A 91 159.42 67.59 14.15
CA ARG A 91 159.09 66.93 15.43
C ARG A 91 158.38 67.83 16.43
N HIS A 92 158.58 69.15 16.38
CA HIS A 92 157.92 70.07 17.30
C HIS A 92 156.48 70.35 16.87
N GLU A 93 156.24 70.57 15.57
CA GLU A 93 154.92 70.90 15.02
C GLU A 93 153.90 69.77 15.13
N MET A 94 154.32 68.50 14.97
CA MET A 94 153.39 67.37 15.16
C MET A 94 152.89 67.25 16.60
N LYS A 95 153.66 67.70 17.60
CA LYS A 95 153.29 67.54 19.01
C LYS A 95 152.11 68.45 19.39
N THR A 96 152.16 69.72 19.00
CA THR A 96 151.11 70.71 19.35
C THR A 96 149.76 70.40 18.69
N GLN A 97 149.76 69.74 17.52
CA GLN A 97 148.53 69.29 16.86
C GLN A 97 147.82 68.15 17.62
N ILE A 98 148.57 67.22 18.22
CA ILE A 98 148.01 66.09 18.98
C ILE A 98 147.29 66.56 20.24
N ASP A 99 147.91 67.49 20.99
CA ASP A 99 147.33 68.01 22.24
C ASP A 99 146.00 68.76 22.00
N HIS A 100 145.88 69.47 20.87
CA HIS A 100 144.66 70.20 20.51
C HIS A 100 143.48 69.29 20.14
N ILE A 101 143.74 68.14 19.49
CA ILE A 101 142.69 67.16 19.13
C ILE A 101 142.13 66.47 20.38
N ASN A 102 143.00 66.13 21.35
CA ASN A 102 142.59 65.46 22.58
C ASN A 102 141.60 66.28 23.42
N GLN A 103 141.77 67.61 23.47
CA GLN A 103 140.88 68.50 24.21
C GLN A 103 139.46 68.50 23.62
N LYS A 104 139.32 68.50 22.29
CA LYS A 104 138.01 68.52 21.60
C LYS A 104 137.20 67.25 21.85
N HIS A 105 137.83 66.08 21.83
CA HIS A 105 137.13 64.81 22.08
C HIS A 105 136.60 64.66 23.52
N GLN A 106 137.19 65.34 24.50
CA GLN A 106 136.70 65.31 25.89
C GLN A 106 135.37 66.07 26.07
N GLU A 107 135.19 67.19 25.36
CA GLU A 107 133.94 67.98 25.41
C GLU A 107 132.78 67.25 24.71
N GLU A 108 133.05 66.60 23.56
CA GLU A 108 132.05 65.83 22.82
C GLU A 108 131.52 64.63 23.63
N LEU A 109 132.38 63.89 24.34
CA LEU A 109 131.98 62.78 25.22
C LEU A 109 131.02 63.23 26.35
N PHE A 110 131.33 64.34 27.02
CA PHE A 110 130.52 64.86 28.11
C PHE A 110 129.10 65.28 27.63
N SER A 111 129.02 65.83 26.41
CA SER A 111 127.74 66.20 25.80
C SER A 111 126.82 65.00 25.50
N LEU A 112 127.41 63.85 25.12
CA LEU A 112 126.68 62.66 24.73
C LEU A 112 126.10 61.91 25.94
N GLN A 113 126.86 61.80 27.02
CA GLN A 113 126.47 61.06 28.22
C GLN A 113 125.22 61.67 28.88
N ARG A 114 125.19 62.99 29.08
CA ARG A 114 124.05 63.71 29.68
C ARG A 114 122.75 63.58 28.89
N ARG A 115 122.83 63.28 27.58
CA ARG A 115 121.64 63.10 26.73
C ARG A 115 120.99 61.72 26.88
N LEU A 116 121.78 60.69 27.18
CA LEU A 116 121.28 59.32 27.41
C LEU A 116 120.51 59.19 28.73
N GLU A 117 120.96 59.89 29.79
CA GLU A 117 120.33 59.83 31.12
C GLU A 117 118.89 60.38 31.11
N MET A 118 118.63 61.51 30.44
CA MET A 118 117.27 62.08 30.35
C MET A 118 116.28 61.16 29.62
N GLN A 119 116.70 60.41 28.60
CA GLN A 119 115.80 59.53 27.85
C GLN A 119 115.33 58.33 28.68
N PHE A 120 116.19 57.80 29.57
CA PHE A 120 115.81 56.71 30.48
C PHE A 120 114.80 57.13 31.55
N GLU A 121 114.85 58.39 32.01
CA GLU A 121 113.92 58.91 33.01
C GLU A 121 112.49 59.07 32.42
N GLU A 122 112.37 59.56 31.18
CA GLU A 122 111.07 59.74 30.50
C GLU A 122 110.36 58.41 30.19
N GLU A 123 111.07 57.41 29.63
CA GLU A 123 110.47 56.08 29.36
C GLU A 123 109.92 55.43 30.63
N ARG A 124 110.69 55.53 31.73
CA ARG A 124 110.34 54.96 33.04
C ARG A 124 109.06 55.56 33.64
N GLU A 125 108.84 56.87 33.49
CA GLU A 125 107.59 57.50 33.92
C GLU A 125 106.40 57.23 32.97
N SER A 126 106.65 56.87 31.71
CA SER A 126 105.59 56.51 30.77
C SER A 126 104.99 55.13 31.12
N SER A 127 105.83 54.08 31.17
CA SER A 127 105.36 52.70 31.41
C SER A 127 104.65 52.52 32.75
N LEU A 128 105.00 53.32 33.76
CA LEU A 128 104.40 53.25 35.10
C LEU A 128 102.99 53.87 35.18
N ARG A 129 102.59 54.66 34.17
CA ARG A 129 101.22 55.18 34.00
C ARG A 129 100.32 54.14 33.31
N GLU A 130 100.76 53.56 32.19
CA GLU A 130 99.99 52.56 31.45
C GLU A 130 99.62 51.35 32.32
N LEU A 131 100.58 50.84 33.11
CA LEU A 131 100.36 49.70 34.01
C LEU A 131 99.27 49.94 35.06
N ARG A 132 99.03 51.21 35.45
CA ARG A 132 97.96 51.57 36.40
C ARG A 132 96.59 51.64 35.73
N GLN A 133 96.52 52.16 34.50
CA GLN A 133 95.28 52.23 33.73
C GLN A 133 94.77 50.82 33.37
N LEU A 134 95.64 49.97 32.81
CA LEU A 134 95.27 48.63 32.36
C LEU A 134 94.70 47.75 33.50
N ASN A 135 95.21 47.90 34.72
CA ASN A 135 94.72 47.20 35.91
C ASN A 135 93.33 47.65 36.37
N ALA A 136 92.99 48.93 36.22
CA ALA A 136 91.68 49.47 36.56
C ALA A 136 90.61 48.99 35.56
N GLU A 137 90.91 49.06 34.27
CA GLU A 137 90.05 48.56 33.19
C GLU A 137 89.81 47.05 33.35
N SER A 138 90.87 46.28 33.57
CA SER A 138 90.81 44.83 33.80
C SER A 138 90.05 44.41 35.07
N ALA A 139 89.76 45.33 36.00
CA ALA A 139 88.93 45.06 37.18
C ALA A 139 87.44 45.31 36.89
N MET A 140 87.14 46.44 36.24
CA MET A 140 85.77 46.82 35.83
C MET A 140 85.14 45.78 34.89
N GLU A 141 85.92 45.27 33.93
CA GLU A 141 85.42 44.30 32.95
C GLU A 141 85.06 42.94 33.57
N ARG A 142 85.83 42.48 34.56
CA ARG A 142 85.50 41.26 35.33
C ARG A 142 84.21 41.42 36.14
N GLN A 143 84.01 42.56 36.79
CA GLN A 143 82.77 42.82 37.53
C GLN A 143 81.54 42.86 36.59
N ARG A 144 81.70 43.48 35.41
CA ARG A 144 80.64 43.53 34.38
C ARG A 144 80.25 42.13 33.90
N GLY A 145 81.24 41.32 33.50
CA GLY A 145 81.01 39.95 33.03
C GLY A 145 80.32 39.06 34.05
N GLN A 146 80.61 39.23 35.34
CA GLN A 146 79.94 38.46 36.40
C GLN A 146 78.45 38.81 36.54
N MET A 147 78.07 40.09 36.46
CA MET A 147 76.65 40.49 36.47
C MET A 147 75.89 39.97 35.25
N ASP A 148 76.52 39.95 34.08
CA ASP A 148 75.89 39.43 32.86
C ASP A 148 75.62 37.92 32.95
N VAL A 149 76.51 37.14 33.58
CA VAL A 149 76.27 35.71 33.88
C VAL A 149 75.07 35.53 34.83
N GLU A 150 75.03 36.25 35.94
CA GLU A 150 73.91 36.15 36.92
C GLU A 150 72.55 36.53 36.30
N ASN A 151 72.53 37.48 35.37
CA ASN A 151 71.36 37.85 34.59
C ASN A 151 70.96 36.74 33.60
N LYS A 152 71.91 36.16 32.85
CA LYS A 152 71.61 35.07 31.91
C LYS A 152 71.19 33.77 32.59
N GLU A 153 71.72 33.45 33.77
CA GLU A 153 71.18 32.34 34.56
C GLU A 153 69.72 32.58 34.98
N ARG A 154 69.34 33.82 35.29
CA ARG A 154 67.97 34.18 35.68
C ARG A 154 67.01 34.03 34.50
N GLU A 155 67.40 34.50 33.32
CA GLU A 155 66.67 34.25 32.07
C GLU A 155 66.50 32.75 31.80
N ILE A 156 67.57 31.94 31.92
CA ILE A 156 67.54 30.49 31.72
C ILE A 156 66.60 29.79 32.71
N ARG A 157 66.52 30.23 33.97
CA ARG A 157 65.55 29.70 34.95
C ARG A 157 64.12 30.03 34.53
N ASN A 158 63.82 31.28 34.21
CA ASN A 158 62.49 31.71 33.78
C ASN A 158 61.99 30.94 32.54
N PHE A 159 62.82 30.81 31.50
CA PHE A 159 62.46 30.08 30.28
C PHE A 159 62.22 28.58 30.53
N ARG A 160 62.91 27.95 31.48
CA ARG A 160 62.63 26.55 31.86
C ARG A 160 61.26 26.39 32.52
N GLU A 161 60.89 27.30 33.42
CA GLU A 161 59.56 27.30 34.04
C GLU A 161 58.43 27.63 33.05
N GLU A 162 58.72 28.39 32.00
CA GLU A 162 57.78 28.68 30.91
C GLU A 162 57.61 27.47 29.98
N ILE A 163 58.70 26.84 29.55
CA ILE A 163 58.69 25.61 28.73
C ILE A 163 57.91 24.48 29.41
N GLU A 164 58.09 24.28 30.72
CA GLU A 164 57.42 23.17 31.42
C GLU A 164 55.91 23.44 31.64
N ARG A 165 55.51 24.71 31.80
CA ARG A 165 54.09 25.10 31.77
C ARG A 165 53.47 24.84 30.39
N LEU A 166 54.11 25.32 29.33
CA LEU A 166 53.65 25.13 27.95
C LEU A 166 53.54 23.64 27.56
N ARG A 167 54.40 22.77 28.12
CA ARG A 167 54.28 21.30 27.97
C ARG A 167 53.05 20.73 28.66
N ILE A 168 52.78 21.12 29.90
CA ILE A 168 51.60 20.66 30.65
C ILE A 168 50.31 21.07 29.93
N ASP A 169 50.24 22.30 29.42
CA ASP A 169 49.07 22.79 28.70
C ASP A 169 48.93 22.18 27.29
N LEU A 170 50.04 21.94 26.58
CA LEU A 170 50.01 21.18 25.31
C LEU A 170 49.51 19.75 25.50
N GLU A 171 49.88 19.07 26.59
CA GLU A 171 49.44 17.71 26.87
C GLU A 171 47.96 17.64 27.27
N ARG A 172 47.45 18.68 27.96
CA ARG A 172 46.02 18.88 28.21
C ARG A 172 45.23 19.06 26.92
N GLU A 173 45.66 19.98 26.05
CA GLU A 173 44.99 20.26 24.76
C GLU A 173 45.04 19.07 23.78
N ARG A 174 46.02 18.18 23.92
CA ARG A 174 46.03 16.89 23.22
C ARG A 174 44.93 15.96 23.74
N MET A 175 44.82 15.78 25.05
CA MET A 175 43.80 14.90 25.64
C MET A 175 42.37 15.40 25.35
N THR A 176 42.12 16.71 25.42
CA THR A 176 40.80 17.28 25.06
C THR A 176 40.49 17.10 23.58
N ASN A 177 41.46 17.29 22.68
CA ASN A 177 41.28 17.09 21.25
C ASN A 177 41.03 15.61 20.90
N ASP A 178 41.78 14.67 21.50
CA ASP A 178 41.55 13.23 21.33
C ASP A 178 40.17 12.77 21.84
N GLU A 179 39.67 13.39 22.92
CA GLU A 179 38.32 13.14 23.45
C GLU A 179 37.24 13.75 22.54
N LEU A 180 37.42 15.00 22.08
CA LEU A 180 36.54 15.65 21.11
C LEU A 180 36.48 14.89 19.79
N GLN A 181 37.58 14.32 19.30
CA GLN A 181 37.59 13.47 18.10
C GLN A 181 36.82 12.16 18.32
N ARG A 182 36.97 11.49 19.47
CA ARG A 182 36.18 10.30 19.83
C ARG A 182 34.69 10.61 19.93
N ASN A 183 34.34 11.73 20.55
CA ASN A 183 32.96 12.21 20.63
C ASN A 183 32.41 12.58 19.24
N LEU A 184 33.20 13.22 18.37
CA LEU A 184 32.82 13.54 16.99
C LEU A 184 32.55 12.27 16.17
N VAL A 185 33.42 11.25 16.24
CA VAL A 185 33.22 9.97 15.54
C VAL A 185 31.96 9.25 16.05
N THR A 186 31.70 9.29 17.35
CA THR A 186 30.51 8.68 17.98
C THR A 186 29.23 9.44 17.60
N ALA A 187 29.25 10.76 17.57
CA ALA A 187 28.14 11.59 17.13
C ALA A 187 27.86 11.43 15.62
N ASN A 188 28.90 11.37 14.78
CA ASN A 188 28.77 11.26 13.33
C ASN A 188 28.23 9.87 12.91
N SER A 189 28.71 8.79 13.54
CA SER A 189 28.14 7.45 13.34
C SER A 189 26.68 7.35 13.84
N SER A 190 26.36 7.97 14.97
CA SER A 190 24.96 8.11 15.45
C SER A 190 24.09 8.92 14.49
N GLY A 191 24.63 9.96 13.86
CA GLY A 191 23.95 10.75 12.82
C GLY A 191 23.57 9.90 11.63
N VAL A 192 24.48 9.08 11.11
CA VAL A 192 24.23 8.18 9.97
C VAL A 192 23.17 7.10 10.31
N THR A 193 23.13 6.57 11.54
CA THR A 193 22.07 5.64 11.95
C THR A 193 20.71 6.32 12.12
N LEU A 194 20.68 7.58 12.56
CA LEU A 194 19.46 8.39 12.61
C LEU A 194 18.96 8.76 11.20
N GLU A 195 19.83 9.20 10.28
CA GLU A 195 19.43 9.53 8.90
C GLU A 195 18.86 8.33 8.15
N SER A 196 19.48 7.15 8.28
CA SER A 196 18.98 5.92 7.67
C SER A 196 17.64 5.48 8.29
N SER A 197 17.48 5.63 9.61
CA SER A 197 16.19 5.40 10.30
C SER A 197 15.10 6.36 9.84
N ILE A 198 15.41 7.65 9.71
CA ILE A 198 14.49 8.69 9.19
C ILE A 198 14.10 8.38 7.74
N ARG A 199 15.03 7.97 6.89
CA ARG A 199 14.75 7.59 5.49
C ARG A 199 13.83 6.37 5.41
N ALA A 200 14.05 5.35 6.26
CA ALA A 200 13.19 4.18 6.34
C ALA A 200 11.78 4.51 6.87
N LEU A 201 11.67 5.38 7.87
CA LEU A 201 10.38 5.84 8.39
C LEU A 201 9.60 6.68 7.37
N LYS A 202 10.26 7.58 6.62
CA LYS A 202 9.62 8.35 5.53
C LYS A 202 9.03 7.43 4.46
N ALA A 203 9.82 6.49 3.93
CA ALA A 203 9.32 5.53 2.93
C ALA A 203 8.15 4.68 3.45
N ARG A 204 8.12 4.37 4.76
CA ARG A 204 6.99 3.67 5.38
C ARG A 204 5.75 4.56 5.56
N ILE A 205 5.91 5.86 5.81
CA ILE A 205 4.82 6.83 5.85
C ILE A 205 4.23 6.98 4.44
N GLU A 206 5.05 7.24 3.42
CA GLU A 206 4.63 7.37 2.02
C GLU A 206 3.86 6.13 1.53
N PHE A 207 4.32 4.92 1.88
CA PHE A 207 3.61 3.67 1.59
C PHE A 207 2.24 3.56 2.28
N LEU A 208 2.16 3.92 3.57
CA LEU A 208 0.91 3.89 4.33
C LEU A 208 -0.09 4.97 3.88
N GLU A 209 0.40 6.15 3.48
CA GLU A 209 -0.42 7.22 2.90
C GLU A 209 -0.98 6.81 1.53
N SER A 210 -0.18 6.15 0.68
CA SER A 210 -0.67 5.56 -0.59
C SER A 210 -1.74 4.50 -0.34
N GLY A 211 -1.49 3.57 0.59
CA GLY A 211 -2.45 2.52 0.95
C GLY A 211 -3.77 3.07 1.52
N ASN A 212 -3.70 4.04 2.43
CA ASN A 212 -4.89 4.74 2.94
C ASN A 212 -5.65 5.46 1.83
N LYS A 213 -4.95 6.07 0.88
CA LYS A 213 -5.58 6.75 -0.26
C LYS A 213 -6.28 5.77 -1.19
N GLU A 214 -5.62 4.67 -1.57
CA GLU A 214 -6.23 3.60 -2.37
C GLU A 214 -7.47 3.01 -1.67
N GLN A 215 -7.39 2.78 -0.35
CA GLN A 215 -8.52 2.29 0.44
C GLN A 215 -9.66 3.32 0.52
N SER A 216 -9.36 4.62 0.64
CA SER A 216 -10.36 5.69 0.61
C SER A 216 -11.02 5.83 -0.77
N ASP A 217 -10.23 5.78 -1.84
CA ASP A 217 -10.72 5.83 -3.23
C ASP A 217 -11.52 4.57 -3.61
N ALA A 218 -11.26 3.43 -2.97
CA ALA A 218 -12.05 2.21 -3.08
C ALA A 218 -13.36 2.31 -2.29
N PHE A 219 -13.32 2.84 -1.05
CA PHE A 219 -14.51 3.03 -0.22
C PHE A 219 -15.49 4.01 -0.87
N ALA A 220 -15.01 5.15 -1.38
CA ALA A 220 -15.83 6.13 -2.10
C ALA A 220 -16.48 5.54 -3.37
N ARG A 221 -15.77 4.67 -4.10
CA ARG A 221 -16.33 3.95 -5.25
C ARG A 221 -17.43 2.96 -4.84
N LEU A 222 -17.24 2.25 -3.73
CA LEU A 222 -18.19 1.24 -3.24
C LEU A 222 -19.45 1.89 -2.64
N ASP A 223 -19.30 3.03 -1.96
CA ASP A 223 -20.43 3.84 -1.47
C ASP A 223 -21.25 4.44 -2.63
N GLN A 224 -20.59 4.96 -3.67
CA GLN A 224 -21.25 5.40 -4.90
C GLN A 224 -22.02 4.25 -5.58
N GLN A 225 -21.39 3.08 -5.75
CA GLN A 225 -22.04 1.89 -6.31
C GLN A 225 -23.26 1.44 -5.48
N LEU A 226 -23.18 1.51 -4.15
CA LEU A 226 -24.29 1.19 -3.26
C LEU A 226 -25.44 2.21 -3.41
N SER A 227 -25.12 3.51 -3.49
CA SER A 227 -26.09 4.59 -3.72
C SER A 227 -26.83 4.41 -5.06
N ASP A 228 -26.09 4.14 -6.14
CA ASP A 228 -26.65 3.93 -7.48
C ASP A 228 -27.54 2.67 -7.53
N ALA A 229 -27.09 1.57 -6.95
CA ALA A 229 -27.87 0.33 -6.87
C ALA A 229 -29.16 0.49 -6.03
N LEU A 230 -29.12 1.28 -4.95
CA LEU A 230 -30.30 1.63 -4.15
C LEU A 230 -31.28 2.52 -4.93
N ALA A 231 -30.76 3.47 -5.72
CA ALA A 231 -31.57 4.33 -6.59
C ALA A 231 -32.26 3.53 -7.71
N GLU A 232 -31.54 2.63 -8.38
CA GLU A 232 -32.08 1.73 -9.42
C GLU A 232 -33.11 0.77 -8.82
N THR A 233 -32.83 0.18 -7.66
CA THR A 233 -33.78 -0.69 -6.93
C THR A 233 -35.07 0.05 -6.59
N LYS A 234 -34.97 1.32 -6.14
CA LYS A 234 -36.13 2.16 -5.82
C LYS A 234 -36.95 2.48 -7.08
N ALA A 235 -36.30 2.89 -8.17
CA ALA A 235 -36.97 3.19 -9.44
C ALA A 235 -37.66 1.95 -10.02
N THR A 236 -37.01 0.79 -9.96
CA THR A 236 -37.55 -0.49 -10.42
C THR A 236 -38.79 -0.91 -9.61
N LYS A 237 -38.74 -0.80 -8.28
CA LYS A 237 -39.90 -1.08 -7.41
C LYS A 237 -41.06 -0.09 -7.62
N GLU A 238 -40.77 1.17 -7.96
CA GLU A 238 -41.83 2.13 -8.34
C GLU A 238 -42.47 1.80 -9.69
N LYS A 239 -41.66 1.40 -10.70
CA LYS A 239 -42.16 0.91 -11.98
C LYS A 239 -43.05 -0.32 -11.80
N LEU A 240 -42.60 -1.33 -11.04
CA LEU A 240 -43.34 -2.56 -10.78
C LEU A 240 -44.73 -2.31 -10.16
N ARG A 241 -44.86 -1.30 -9.29
CA ARG A 241 -46.15 -0.86 -8.73
C ARG A 241 -47.06 -0.21 -9.78
N LYS A 242 -46.48 0.62 -10.67
CA LYS A 242 -47.23 1.25 -11.77
C LYS A 242 -47.75 0.21 -12.77
N GLU A 243 -46.93 -0.78 -13.11
CA GLU A 243 -47.34 -1.92 -13.95
C GLU A 243 -48.43 -2.77 -13.29
N GLU A 244 -48.35 -3.05 -11.98
CA GLU A 244 -49.39 -3.77 -11.24
C GLU A 244 -50.75 -3.04 -11.27
N THR A 245 -50.76 -1.70 -11.09
CA THR A 245 -52.00 -0.90 -11.19
C THR A 245 -52.47 -0.70 -12.64
N LEU A 246 -51.60 -0.89 -13.63
CA LEU A 246 -51.99 -0.95 -15.05
C LEU A 246 -52.61 -2.32 -15.38
N ARG A 247 -51.97 -3.42 -14.96
CA ARG A 247 -52.47 -4.80 -15.09
C ARG A 247 -53.88 -4.95 -14.51
N ARG A 248 -54.16 -4.41 -13.32
CA ARG A 248 -55.52 -4.40 -12.72
C ARG A 248 -56.57 -3.79 -13.65
N ARG A 249 -56.22 -2.72 -14.39
CA ARG A 249 -57.13 -2.05 -15.34
C ARG A 249 -57.29 -2.84 -16.62
N LEU A 250 -56.19 -3.26 -17.24
CA LEU A 250 -56.20 -4.05 -18.49
C LEU A 250 -56.91 -5.39 -18.30
N HIS A 251 -56.65 -6.07 -17.17
CA HIS A 251 -57.33 -7.31 -16.81
C HIS A 251 -58.84 -7.11 -16.71
N ASN A 252 -59.29 -6.09 -15.98
CA ASN A 252 -60.72 -5.79 -15.91
C ASN A 252 -61.34 -5.49 -17.29
N GLN A 253 -60.66 -4.73 -18.14
CA GLN A 253 -61.13 -4.45 -19.51
C GLN A 253 -61.27 -5.73 -20.33
N VAL A 254 -60.30 -6.65 -20.27
CA VAL A 254 -60.39 -7.97 -20.92
C VAL A 254 -61.57 -8.78 -20.36
N GLN A 255 -61.79 -8.75 -19.04
CA GLN A 255 -62.91 -9.47 -18.43
C GLN A 255 -64.29 -8.84 -18.73
N GLU A 256 -64.38 -7.52 -18.94
CA GLU A 256 -65.59 -6.83 -19.40
C GLU A 256 -65.87 -7.12 -20.88
N LEU A 257 -64.84 -7.18 -21.72
CA LEU A 257 -64.94 -7.57 -23.14
C LEU A 257 -65.31 -9.05 -23.31
N LYS A 258 -64.82 -9.95 -22.43
CA LYS A 258 -65.31 -11.34 -22.29
C LYS A 258 -66.71 -11.43 -21.64
N GLY A 259 -67.39 -10.32 -21.32
CA GLY A 259 -68.71 -10.32 -20.69
C GLY A 259 -68.72 -10.61 -19.18
N ASN A 260 -69.74 -10.04 -18.49
CA ASN A 260 -69.94 -10.18 -17.05
C ASN A 260 -70.77 -11.42 -16.64
N ILE A 261 -71.49 -12.04 -17.59
CA ILE A 261 -71.99 -13.41 -17.48
C ILE A 261 -71.30 -14.22 -18.56
N ARG A 262 -70.84 -15.41 -18.20
CA ARG A 262 -70.34 -16.45 -19.11
C ARG A 262 -70.95 -17.79 -18.76
N VAL A 263 -70.99 -18.69 -19.73
CA VAL A 263 -71.49 -20.04 -19.62
C VAL A 263 -70.47 -21.01 -20.20
N PHE A 264 -69.97 -21.92 -19.39
CA PHE A 264 -69.13 -23.03 -19.86
C PHE A 264 -69.94 -24.34 -19.78
N CYS A 265 -70.05 -25.04 -20.89
CA CYS A 265 -70.56 -26.41 -20.90
C CYS A 265 -69.43 -27.37 -20.53
N ARG A 266 -69.72 -28.41 -19.73
CA ARG A 266 -68.78 -29.50 -19.49
C ARG A 266 -69.49 -30.84 -19.48
N VAL A 267 -69.10 -31.71 -20.41
CA VAL A 267 -69.55 -33.10 -20.47
C VAL A 267 -68.56 -33.95 -19.69
N ARG A 268 -69.00 -34.65 -18.64
CA ARG A 268 -68.11 -35.56 -17.90
C ARG A 268 -67.76 -36.81 -18.75
N PRO A 269 -66.63 -37.48 -18.50
CA PRO A 269 -66.40 -38.83 -19.02
C PRO A 269 -67.49 -39.81 -18.58
N LEU A 270 -67.67 -40.88 -19.35
CA LEU A 270 -68.34 -42.10 -18.89
C LEU A 270 -67.56 -42.68 -17.71
N LEU A 271 -68.26 -43.25 -16.74
CA LEU A 271 -67.63 -43.96 -15.62
C LEU A 271 -67.43 -45.44 -15.98
N ASP A 272 -66.50 -46.14 -15.34
CA ASP A 272 -66.17 -47.54 -15.64
C ASP A 272 -67.36 -48.52 -15.50
N ASN A 273 -68.41 -48.11 -14.77
CA ASN A 273 -69.66 -48.85 -14.60
C ASN A 273 -70.80 -48.41 -15.54
N GLU A 274 -70.50 -47.61 -16.57
CA GLU A 274 -71.47 -47.10 -17.53
C GLU A 274 -71.16 -47.65 -18.95
N PRO A 275 -71.97 -48.58 -19.48
CA PRO A 275 -71.68 -49.21 -20.77
C PRO A 275 -71.75 -48.20 -21.90
N MET A 276 -70.79 -48.26 -22.83
CA MET A 276 -70.68 -47.29 -23.93
C MET A 276 -71.91 -47.27 -24.86
N ASP A 277 -72.62 -48.40 -25.00
CA ASP A 277 -73.87 -48.49 -25.75
C ASP A 277 -75.04 -47.71 -25.12
N ALA A 278 -74.92 -47.33 -23.84
CA ALA A 278 -75.87 -46.44 -23.16
C ALA A 278 -75.46 -44.95 -23.24
N ALA A 279 -74.46 -44.60 -24.03
CA ALA A 279 -74.06 -43.20 -24.26
C ALA A 279 -74.99 -42.47 -25.22
N ALA A 280 -75.26 -41.19 -24.95
CA ALA A 280 -75.94 -40.29 -25.86
C ALA A 280 -75.00 -39.90 -27.01
N ARG A 281 -75.54 -39.76 -28.23
CA ARG A 281 -74.76 -39.30 -29.39
C ARG A 281 -74.54 -37.77 -29.31
N ILE A 282 -73.56 -37.37 -28.50
CA ILE A 282 -73.03 -36.01 -28.34
C ILE A 282 -71.86 -35.80 -29.30
N ARG A 283 -71.73 -34.60 -29.87
CA ARG A 283 -70.62 -34.15 -30.73
C ARG A 283 -70.17 -32.75 -30.33
N PHE A 284 -68.90 -32.46 -30.62
CA PHE A 284 -68.25 -31.17 -30.40
C PHE A 284 -67.75 -30.69 -31.77
N PRO A 285 -68.56 -29.91 -32.54
CA PRO A 285 -68.26 -29.58 -33.94
C PRO A 285 -66.96 -28.80 -34.17
N ASP A 286 -66.51 -28.06 -33.15
CA ASP A 286 -65.43 -27.08 -33.21
C ASP A 286 -64.36 -27.29 -32.13
N SER A 287 -64.22 -28.52 -31.60
CA SER A 287 -63.25 -28.88 -30.54
C SER A 287 -61.82 -28.48 -30.87
N ASP A 288 -61.48 -28.53 -32.16
CA ASP A 288 -60.12 -28.33 -32.68
C ASP A 288 -59.88 -26.87 -33.10
N VAL A 289 -60.83 -25.96 -32.81
CA VAL A 289 -60.82 -24.54 -33.20
C VAL A 289 -61.11 -23.65 -32.00
N ASP A 290 -62.40 -23.49 -31.66
CA ASP A 290 -62.89 -22.50 -30.70
C ASP A 290 -63.47 -23.17 -29.44
N SER A 291 -63.83 -24.46 -29.51
CA SER A 291 -64.51 -25.24 -28.45
C SER A 291 -65.73 -24.52 -27.86
N LYS A 292 -66.67 -24.07 -28.70
CA LYS A 292 -67.89 -23.33 -28.31
C LYS A 292 -69.19 -24.04 -28.66
N GLU A 293 -69.19 -25.06 -29.51
CA GLU A 293 -70.40 -25.78 -29.92
C GLU A 293 -70.53 -27.17 -29.28
N ILE A 294 -71.78 -27.51 -28.92
CA ILE A 294 -72.19 -28.87 -28.56
C ILE A 294 -73.45 -29.25 -29.35
N SER A 295 -73.41 -30.38 -30.04
CA SER A 295 -74.55 -30.92 -30.80
C SER A 295 -74.95 -32.29 -30.26
N ILE A 296 -76.23 -32.45 -29.92
CA ILE A 296 -76.76 -33.66 -29.29
C ILE A 296 -77.91 -34.21 -30.11
N GLN A 297 -77.85 -35.49 -30.45
CA GLN A 297 -78.97 -36.17 -31.08
C GLN A 297 -80.09 -36.42 -30.06
N GLY A 298 -81.30 -36.01 -30.39
CA GLY A 298 -82.52 -36.30 -29.64
C GLY A 298 -82.92 -37.77 -29.69
N PRO A 299 -84.02 -38.15 -29.01
CA PRO A 299 -84.56 -39.50 -29.09
C PRO A 299 -84.94 -39.87 -30.54
N GLU A 300 -84.84 -41.17 -30.85
CA GLU A 300 -85.26 -41.73 -32.13
C GLU A 300 -86.80 -41.88 -32.17
N GLU A 301 -87.46 -41.03 -32.95
CA GLU A 301 -88.90 -41.07 -33.20
C GLU A 301 -89.20 -41.96 -34.41
N LYS A 302 -90.08 -42.95 -34.24
CA LYS A 302 -90.58 -43.79 -35.34
C LYS A 302 -91.87 -43.22 -35.89
N SER A 303 -91.89 -42.88 -37.18
CA SER A 303 -93.12 -42.46 -37.86
C SER A 303 -94.06 -43.65 -38.08
N SER A 304 -95.34 -43.36 -38.34
CA SER A 304 -96.37 -44.36 -38.69
C SER A 304 -96.05 -45.18 -39.96
N LEU A 305 -95.04 -44.76 -40.73
CA LEU A 305 -94.53 -45.43 -41.94
C LEU A 305 -93.25 -46.25 -41.68
N GLY A 306 -92.81 -46.37 -40.42
CA GLY A 306 -91.63 -47.14 -40.02
C GLY A 306 -90.29 -46.39 -40.11
N ASN A 307 -90.26 -45.20 -40.70
CA ASN A 307 -89.05 -44.38 -40.77
C ASN A 307 -88.62 -43.93 -39.36
N VAL A 308 -87.36 -44.19 -39.01
CA VAL A 308 -86.72 -43.67 -37.80
C VAL A 308 -86.12 -42.29 -38.11
N THR A 309 -86.48 -41.28 -37.33
CA THR A 309 -85.92 -39.93 -37.41
C THR A 309 -85.52 -39.44 -36.02
N ALA A 310 -84.33 -38.85 -35.88
CA ALA A 310 -83.88 -38.24 -34.63
C ALA A 310 -83.49 -36.78 -34.88
N LYS A 311 -84.01 -35.88 -34.05
CA LYS A 311 -83.77 -34.44 -34.16
C LYS A 311 -82.45 -34.07 -33.48
N ASN A 312 -81.52 -33.47 -34.22
CA ASN A 312 -80.31 -32.90 -33.62
C ASN A 312 -80.63 -31.55 -32.94
N PHE A 313 -79.99 -31.29 -31.81
CA PHE A 313 -80.05 -30.04 -31.06
C PHE A 313 -78.62 -29.51 -30.90
N SER A 314 -78.29 -28.41 -31.58
CA SER A 314 -77.02 -27.69 -31.37
C SER A 314 -77.21 -26.53 -30.41
N PHE A 315 -76.19 -26.28 -29.59
CA PHE A 315 -76.08 -25.18 -28.65
C PHE A 315 -74.67 -24.57 -28.75
N SER A 316 -74.54 -23.28 -28.46
CA SER A 316 -73.27 -22.56 -28.41
C SER A 316 -73.16 -21.76 -27.10
N TYR A 317 -71.95 -21.66 -26.57
CA TYR A 317 -71.58 -21.06 -25.29
C TYR A 317 -70.19 -20.42 -25.35
N ASP A 318 -69.73 -19.77 -24.27
CA ASP A 318 -68.38 -19.19 -24.21
C ASP A 318 -67.25 -20.25 -24.30
N HIS A 319 -67.50 -21.46 -23.77
CA HIS A 319 -66.62 -22.62 -23.93
C HIS A 319 -67.38 -23.95 -23.69
N VAL A 320 -66.88 -25.04 -24.27
CA VAL A 320 -67.44 -26.39 -24.24
C VAL A 320 -66.32 -27.40 -23.98
N PHE A 321 -66.24 -27.87 -22.76
CA PHE A 321 -65.29 -28.90 -22.33
C PHE A 321 -65.83 -30.30 -22.62
N GLY A 322 -65.08 -31.07 -23.40
CA GLY A 322 -65.42 -32.45 -23.74
C GLY A 322 -65.05 -33.46 -22.64
N PRO A 323 -65.40 -34.75 -22.83
CA PRO A 323 -65.13 -35.84 -21.88
C PRO A 323 -63.65 -36.01 -21.47
N SER A 324 -62.72 -35.55 -22.30
CA SER A 324 -61.27 -35.59 -22.06
C SER A 324 -60.76 -34.47 -21.14
N SER A 325 -61.50 -33.37 -20.99
CA SER A 325 -61.04 -32.16 -20.29
C SER A 325 -61.03 -32.33 -18.77
N ARG A 326 -59.82 -32.30 -18.20
CA ARG A 326 -59.52 -32.47 -16.78
C ARG A 326 -59.76 -31.16 -16.00
N ASN A 327 -59.70 -31.22 -14.67
CA ASN A 327 -59.88 -30.02 -13.85
C ASN A 327 -58.77 -28.94 -14.01
N PRO A 328 -57.47 -29.24 -14.29
CA PRO A 328 -56.50 -28.22 -14.67
C PRO A 328 -56.92 -27.42 -15.90
N ASP A 329 -57.26 -28.11 -16.99
CA ASP A 329 -57.59 -27.54 -18.29
C ASP A 329 -58.82 -26.60 -18.18
N VAL A 330 -59.81 -27.00 -17.37
CA VAL A 330 -60.99 -26.18 -17.06
C VAL A 330 -60.66 -24.99 -16.14
N PHE A 331 -59.63 -25.11 -15.31
CA PHE A 331 -59.20 -24.05 -14.40
C PHE A 331 -58.42 -22.93 -15.09
N GLU A 332 -57.76 -23.18 -16.23
CA GLU A 332 -57.01 -22.14 -16.96
C GLU A 332 -57.88 -20.93 -17.32
N GLU A 333 -59.10 -21.16 -17.83
CA GLU A 333 -60.07 -20.08 -18.09
C GLU A 333 -60.70 -19.49 -16.80
N ILE A 334 -60.82 -20.27 -15.73
CA ILE A 334 -61.30 -19.80 -14.41
C ILE A 334 -60.27 -18.87 -13.75
N SER A 335 -58.97 -19.09 -13.96
CA SER A 335 -57.88 -18.37 -13.30
C SER A 335 -57.98 -16.84 -13.43
N GLN A 336 -58.54 -16.38 -14.55
CA GLN A 336 -58.79 -14.97 -14.83
C GLN A 336 -59.92 -14.37 -13.98
N LEU A 337 -60.93 -15.17 -13.64
CA LEU A 337 -61.99 -14.79 -12.69
C LEU A 337 -61.47 -14.84 -11.25
N VAL A 338 -60.64 -15.82 -10.91
CA VAL A 338 -59.96 -15.90 -9.60
C VAL A 338 -59.08 -14.66 -9.37
N GLN A 339 -58.27 -14.27 -10.37
CA GLN A 339 -57.52 -13.00 -10.36
C GLN A 339 -58.42 -11.78 -10.20
N SER A 340 -59.62 -11.79 -10.79
CA SER A 340 -60.58 -10.68 -10.65
C SER A 340 -61.05 -10.50 -9.20
N ALA A 341 -61.19 -11.58 -8.43
CA ALA A 341 -61.50 -11.49 -7.01
C ALA A 341 -60.34 -10.83 -6.23
N LEU A 342 -59.09 -11.22 -6.51
CA LEU A 342 -57.89 -10.66 -5.88
C LEU A 342 -57.68 -9.17 -6.22
N ASP A 343 -58.09 -8.75 -7.42
CA ASP A 343 -58.04 -7.35 -7.89
C ASP A 343 -59.11 -6.43 -7.25
N GLY A 344 -60.07 -6.99 -6.48
CA GLY A 344 -61.12 -6.25 -5.76
C GLY A 344 -62.47 -6.18 -6.49
N TYR A 345 -62.91 -7.29 -7.07
CA TYR A 345 -64.25 -7.46 -7.64
C TYR A 345 -65.02 -8.58 -6.94
N ASN A 346 -66.35 -8.56 -7.01
CA ASN A 346 -67.15 -9.74 -6.69
C ASN A 346 -67.11 -10.71 -7.89
N VAL A 347 -67.05 -12.00 -7.58
CA VAL A 347 -66.99 -13.09 -8.55
C VAL A 347 -67.91 -14.21 -8.09
N CYS A 348 -68.60 -14.85 -9.03
CA CYS A 348 -69.52 -15.95 -8.79
C CYS A 348 -69.30 -17.06 -9.81
N ILE A 349 -68.96 -18.27 -9.37
CA ILE A 349 -68.81 -19.43 -10.25
C ILE A 349 -69.71 -20.55 -9.71
N PHE A 350 -70.68 -21.01 -10.51
CA PHE A 350 -71.66 -21.99 -10.05
C PHE A 350 -71.84 -23.16 -11.03
N CYS A 351 -71.82 -24.39 -10.52
CA CYS A 351 -72.17 -25.59 -11.27
C CYS A 351 -73.68 -25.83 -11.20
N TYR A 352 -74.31 -25.97 -12.37
CA TYR A 352 -75.72 -26.33 -12.58
C TYR A 352 -75.83 -27.63 -13.38
N GLY A 353 -76.90 -28.39 -13.15
CA GLY A 353 -77.24 -29.60 -13.90
C GLY A 353 -77.76 -30.71 -12.99
N GLN A 354 -78.13 -31.85 -13.56
CA GLN A 354 -78.70 -32.96 -12.81
C GLN A 354 -77.71 -33.60 -11.80
N THR A 355 -78.23 -34.42 -10.90
CA THR A 355 -77.41 -35.35 -10.10
C THR A 355 -76.61 -36.28 -11.01
N GLY A 356 -75.37 -36.58 -10.61
CA GLY A 356 -74.48 -37.46 -11.36
C GLY A 356 -73.81 -36.85 -12.60
N SER A 357 -73.99 -35.56 -12.90
CA SER A 357 -73.29 -34.90 -14.03
C SER A 357 -71.90 -34.32 -13.72
N GLY A 358 -71.41 -34.46 -12.47
CA GLY A 358 -70.05 -34.09 -12.08
C GLY A 358 -69.88 -32.72 -11.39
N LYS A 359 -70.95 -32.02 -11.00
CA LYS A 359 -70.91 -30.71 -10.31
C LYS A 359 -69.90 -30.67 -9.14
N THR A 360 -70.07 -31.55 -8.14
CA THR A 360 -69.21 -31.63 -6.97
C THR A 360 -67.77 -32.08 -7.30
N HIS A 361 -67.56 -32.84 -8.38
CA HIS A 361 -66.21 -33.18 -8.88
C HIS A 361 -65.53 -31.98 -9.57
N THR A 362 -66.28 -31.09 -10.22
CA THR A 362 -65.72 -29.84 -10.73
C THR A 362 -65.32 -28.93 -9.56
N MET A 363 -66.21 -28.71 -8.59
CA MET A 363 -65.98 -27.72 -7.52
C MET A 363 -65.07 -28.20 -6.39
N SER A 364 -65.24 -29.42 -5.90
CA SER A 364 -64.83 -29.82 -4.54
C SER A 364 -64.07 -31.15 -4.47
N SER A 365 -63.58 -31.70 -5.59
CA SER A 365 -62.54 -32.73 -5.55
C SER A 365 -61.21 -32.14 -5.06
N GLU A 366 -60.26 -33.00 -4.70
CA GLU A 366 -58.90 -32.59 -4.30
C GLU A 366 -58.20 -31.78 -5.40
N ASP A 367 -58.50 -32.09 -6.66
CA ASP A 367 -58.00 -31.39 -7.85
C ASP A 367 -58.99 -30.35 -8.42
N GLY A 368 -60.05 -30.00 -7.67
CA GLY A 368 -61.18 -29.19 -8.12
C GLY A 368 -60.97 -27.67 -8.07
N MET A 369 -62.03 -26.91 -8.37
CA MET A 369 -61.92 -25.44 -8.49
C MET A 369 -61.72 -24.73 -7.15
N ILE A 370 -62.24 -25.25 -6.03
CA ILE A 370 -62.02 -24.62 -4.71
C ILE A 370 -60.54 -24.72 -4.28
N PRO A 371 -59.88 -25.90 -4.27
CA PRO A 371 -58.44 -25.98 -4.00
C PRO A 371 -57.59 -25.14 -4.97
N ARG A 372 -57.84 -25.24 -6.28
CA ARG A 372 -57.05 -24.51 -7.30
C ARG A 372 -57.18 -22.99 -7.17
N ALA A 373 -58.39 -22.47 -6.98
CA ALA A 373 -58.61 -21.04 -6.82
C ALA A 373 -57.84 -20.49 -5.62
N VAL A 374 -57.84 -21.21 -4.50
CA VAL A 374 -57.11 -20.76 -3.31
C VAL A 374 -55.59 -20.91 -3.48
N ALA A 375 -55.11 -21.99 -4.09
CA ALA A 375 -53.67 -22.15 -4.40
C ALA A 375 -53.13 -20.99 -5.25
N GLN A 376 -53.82 -20.64 -6.35
CA GLN A 376 -53.48 -19.46 -7.17
C GLN A 376 -53.51 -18.16 -6.35
N ILE A 377 -54.56 -17.98 -5.54
CA ILE A 377 -54.70 -16.78 -4.69
C ILE A 377 -53.53 -16.63 -3.70
N TYR A 378 -52.99 -17.72 -3.15
CA TYR A 378 -51.77 -17.67 -2.32
C TYR A 378 -50.53 -17.29 -3.09
N GLU A 379 -50.28 -17.96 -4.22
CA GLU A 379 -49.11 -17.74 -5.06
C GLU A 379 -49.05 -16.29 -5.53
N THR A 380 -50.15 -15.77 -6.09
CA THR A 380 -50.23 -14.36 -6.50
C THR A 380 -50.24 -13.40 -5.31
N ALA A 381 -50.81 -13.75 -4.15
CA ALA A 381 -50.73 -12.87 -2.97
C ALA A 381 -49.28 -12.70 -2.47
N ALA A 382 -48.46 -13.76 -2.51
CA ALA A 382 -47.04 -13.71 -2.16
C ALA A 382 -46.24 -12.83 -3.14
N GLU A 383 -46.45 -12.98 -4.45
CA GLU A 383 -45.84 -12.11 -5.48
C GLU A 383 -46.19 -10.62 -5.30
N LEU A 384 -47.34 -10.32 -4.69
CA LEU A 384 -47.80 -8.95 -4.46
C LEU A 384 -47.18 -8.30 -3.21
N GLU A 385 -46.54 -9.07 -2.30
CA GLU A 385 -45.85 -8.52 -1.12
C GLU A 385 -44.65 -7.66 -1.51
N GLU A 386 -43.85 -8.04 -2.52
CA GLU A 386 -42.76 -7.19 -3.04
C GLU A 386 -43.25 -5.84 -3.56
N LYS A 387 -44.47 -5.82 -4.11
CA LYS A 387 -45.15 -4.63 -4.63
C LYS A 387 -45.76 -3.78 -3.49
N GLY A 388 -45.77 -4.29 -2.26
CA GLY A 388 -46.23 -3.62 -1.04
C GLY A 388 -47.66 -3.94 -0.62
N TRP A 389 -48.32 -4.92 -1.26
CA TRP A 389 -49.65 -5.39 -0.85
C TRP A 389 -49.53 -6.48 0.21
N LYS A 390 -50.39 -6.44 1.23
CA LYS A 390 -50.64 -7.57 2.12
C LYS A 390 -52.10 -7.99 2.02
N TYR A 391 -52.36 -9.29 1.88
CA TYR A 391 -53.71 -9.84 1.79
C TYR A 391 -54.08 -10.65 3.03
N THR A 392 -55.34 -10.54 3.44
CA THR A 392 -56.00 -11.39 4.44
C THR A 392 -57.14 -12.14 3.76
N MET A 393 -57.24 -13.44 4.03
CA MET A 393 -58.18 -14.35 3.37
C MET A 393 -59.11 -14.98 4.40
N GLU A 394 -60.41 -14.87 4.18
CA GLU A 394 -61.47 -15.34 5.08
C GLU A 394 -62.40 -16.30 4.33
N GLY A 395 -62.34 -17.59 4.68
CA GLY A 395 -63.19 -18.64 4.13
C GLY A 395 -64.45 -18.86 4.98
N SER A 396 -65.57 -19.18 4.34
CA SER A 396 -66.81 -19.62 4.99
C SER A 396 -67.54 -20.60 4.06
N PHE A 397 -68.19 -21.63 4.59
CA PHE A 397 -68.88 -22.62 3.77
C PHE A 397 -70.33 -22.80 4.24
N VAL A 398 -71.27 -22.46 3.37
CA VAL A 398 -72.71 -22.45 3.66
C VAL A 398 -73.41 -23.57 2.90
N GLU A 399 -74.48 -24.08 3.47
CA GLU A 399 -75.44 -24.93 2.76
C GLU A 399 -76.84 -24.29 2.76
N VAL A 400 -77.47 -24.21 1.59
CA VAL A 400 -78.89 -23.94 1.43
C VAL A 400 -79.62 -25.28 1.28
N TYR A 401 -80.36 -25.69 2.30
CA TYR A 401 -81.14 -26.93 2.30
C TYR A 401 -82.57 -26.66 2.79
N ASN A 402 -83.57 -27.07 2.00
CA ASN A 402 -84.98 -26.91 2.35
C ASN A 402 -85.38 -25.47 2.77
N GLU A 403 -84.86 -24.46 2.06
CA GLU A 403 -85.00 -23.01 2.36
C GLU A 403 -84.48 -22.55 3.74
N ASN A 404 -83.66 -23.37 4.40
CA ASN A 404 -82.84 -23.01 5.57
C ASN A 404 -81.36 -22.87 5.18
N LEU A 405 -80.59 -22.18 6.04
CA LEU A 405 -79.15 -22.01 5.93
C LEU A 405 -78.45 -22.78 7.05
N ASN A 406 -77.46 -23.61 6.70
CA ASN A 406 -76.63 -24.33 7.65
C ASN A 406 -75.15 -23.93 7.47
N ASP A 407 -74.42 -23.82 8.57
CA ASP A 407 -72.98 -23.58 8.60
C ASP A 407 -72.21 -24.90 8.49
N LEU A 408 -71.55 -25.15 7.35
CA LEU A 408 -70.80 -26.39 7.13
C LEU A 408 -69.45 -26.42 7.88
N LEU A 409 -68.98 -25.31 8.44
CA LEU A 409 -67.76 -25.23 9.25
C LEU A 409 -68.05 -25.19 10.76
N GLY A 410 -69.32 -25.00 11.12
CA GLY A 410 -69.79 -25.08 12.49
C GLY A 410 -69.72 -26.49 13.07
N LYS A 411 -69.99 -26.59 14.39
CA LYS A 411 -70.14 -27.88 15.07
C LYS A 411 -71.49 -28.50 14.69
N ALA A 412 -71.50 -29.80 14.39
CA ALA A 412 -72.70 -30.53 13.98
C ALA A 412 -73.84 -30.46 15.02
N GLU A 413 -73.51 -30.28 16.30
CA GLU A 413 -74.46 -30.18 17.41
C GLU A 413 -75.11 -28.79 17.54
N GLU A 414 -74.70 -27.81 16.71
CA GLU A 414 -75.18 -26.42 16.76
C GLU A 414 -76.07 -26.04 15.55
N PHE A 415 -76.18 -26.90 14.54
CA PHE A 415 -76.94 -26.67 13.29
C PHE A 415 -78.39 -26.20 13.55
N ASP A 416 -79.12 -26.89 14.45
CA ASP A 416 -80.51 -26.55 14.78
C ASP A 416 -80.63 -25.45 15.87
N LYS A 417 -79.52 -24.99 16.44
CA LYS A 417 -79.49 -24.05 17.59
C LYS A 417 -79.17 -22.61 17.19
N LYS A 418 -78.37 -22.41 16.14
CA LYS A 418 -77.99 -21.08 15.64
C LYS A 418 -78.83 -20.70 14.44
N LYS A 419 -79.58 -19.59 14.55
CA LYS A 419 -80.32 -19.03 13.41
C LYS A 419 -79.37 -18.22 12.52
N HIS A 420 -79.27 -18.60 11.25
CA HIS A 420 -78.48 -17.90 10.24
C HIS A 420 -79.38 -17.00 9.36
N GLU A 421 -79.04 -15.72 9.24
CA GLU A 421 -79.81 -14.72 8.49
C GLU A 421 -78.94 -14.00 7.46
N ILE A 422 -79.48 -13.83 6.25
CA ILE A 422 -78.83 -13.13 5.13
C ILE A 422 -78.99 -11.63 5.32
N ARG A 423 -77.88 -10.88 5.26
CA ARG A 423 -77.84 -9.42 5.37
C ARG A 423 -77.08 -8.81 4.20
N HIS A 424 -77.62 -7.73 3.63
CA HIS A 424 -77.05 -7.04 2.48
C HIS A 424 -76.55 -5.66 2.87
N ASP A 425 -75.27 -5.39 2.59
CA ASP A 425 -74.73 -4.04 2.55
C ASP A 425 -74.99 -3.47 1.15
N MET A 426 -75.99 -2.61 1.04
CA MET A 426 -76.38 -1.95 -0.21
C MET A 426 -75.38 -0.88 -0.67
N GLN A 427 -74.48 -0.41 0.19
CA GLN A 427 -73.45 0.58 -0.17
C GLN A 427 -72.18 -0.09 -0.71
N LYS A 428 -71.82 -1.26 -0.18
CA LYS A 428 -70.69 -2.07 -0.67
C LYS A 428 -71.08 -3.06 -1.77
N CYS A 429 -72.37 -3.34 -1.95
CA CYS A 429 -72.87 -4.46 -2.76
C CYS A 429 -72.30 -5.81 -2.29
N GLN A 430 -72.40 -6.07 -0.98
CA GLN A 430 -71.91 -7.29 -0.33
C GLN A 430 -73.04 -8.03 0.41
N THR A 431 -73.01 -9.37 0.38
CA THR A 431 -73.87 -10.22 1.21
C THR A 431 -73.06 -10.80 2.36
N THR A 432 -73.67 -10.84 3.55
CA THR A 432 -73.12 -11.50 4.75
C THR A 432 -74.19 -12.42 5.37
N ILE A 433 -73.76 -13.39 6.17
CA ILE A 433 -74.65 -14.31 6.91
C ILE A 433 -74.33 -14.20 8.40
N THR A 434 -75.34 -14.03 9.24
CA THR A 434 -75.12 -13.97 10.69
C THR A 434 -74.76 -15.32 11.29
N ASN A 435 -73.94 -15.27 12.36
CA ASN A 435 -73.61 -16.42 13.21
C ASN A 435 -72.87 -17.58 12.51
N ILE A 436 -72.38 -17.39 11.28
CA ILE A 436 -71.61 -18.38 10.55
C ILE A 436 -70.15 -18.40 11.01
N THR A 437 -69.53 -19.57 10.98
CA THR A 437 -68.12 -19.78 11.26
C THR A 437 -67.29 -19.34 10.06
N THR A 438 -66.41 -18.36 10.28
CA THR A 438 -65.43 -17.89 9.31
C THR A 438 -64.04 -18.36 9.75
N VAL A 439 -63.29 -18.94 8.83
CA VAL A 439 -61.94 -19.46 9.04
C VAL A 439 -60.95 -18.56 8.31
N THR A 440 -59.98 -18.00 9.03
CA THR A 440 -58.83 -17.35 8.39
C THR A 440 -58.05 -18.40 7.62
N LEU A 441 -57.86 -18.18 6.33
CA LEU A 441 -57.02 -19.05 5.53
C LEU A 441 -55.59 -18.49 5.58
N ASP A 442 -54.68 -19.28 6.12
CA ASP A 442 -53.24 -19.05 6.21
C ASP A 442 -52.40 -19.94 5.26
N SER A 443 -52.95 -21.08 4.83
CA SER A 443 -52.32 -21.99 3.87
C SER A 443 -53.33 -22.71 2.95
N PRO A 444 -52.92 -23.26 1.79
CA PRO A 444 -53.77 -24.13 0.98
C PRO A 444 -54.28 -25.37 1.73
N ALA A 445 -53.47 -25.95 2.62
CA ALA A 445 -53.83 -27.14 3.41
C ALA A 445 -55.01 -26.86 4.38
N THR A 446 -55.15 -25.61 4.84
CA THR A 446 -56.29 -25.16 5.66
C THR A 446 -57.61 -25.29 4.88
N VAL A 447 -57.59 -25.12 3.55
CA VAL A 447 -58.77 -25.33 2.68
C VAL A 447 -59.09 -26.82 2.50
N GLU A 448 -58.10 -27.69 2.36
CA GLU A 448 -58.37 -29.14 2.33
C GLU A 448 -59.05 -29.62 3.61
N SER A 449 -58.56 -29.16 4.77
CA SER A 449 -59.19 -29.46 6.07
C SER A 449 -60.63 -28.94 6.12
N MET A 450 -60.85 -27.69 5.68
CA MET A 450 -62.16 -27.04 5.60
C MET A 450 -63.14 -27.79 4.66
N LEU A 451 -62.67 -28.28 3.50
CA LEU A 451 -63.45 -29.09 2.57
C LEU A 451 -63.80 -30.47 3.16
N ARG A 452 -62.83 -31.15 3.78
CA ARG A 452 -63.03 -32.44 4.46
C ARG A 452 -64.04 -32.31 5.61
N GLN A 453 -63.94 -31.26 6.42
CA GLN A 453 -64.89 -30.97 7.50
C GLN A 453 -66.30 -30.69 6.96
N ALA A 454 -66.42 -29.85 5.92
CA ALA A 454 -67.71 -29.54 5.31
C ALA A 454 -68.37 -30.78 4.68
N ALA A 455 -67.59 -31.64 4.03
CA ALA A 455 -68.07 -32.93 3.51
C ALA A 455 -68.54 -33.86 4.63
N ALA A 456 -67.79 -33.95 5.74
CA ALA A 456 -68.18 -34.73 6.92
C ALA A 456 -69.48 -34.20 7.55
N ASN A 457 -69.61 -32.90 7.78
CA ASN A 457 -70.83 -32.27 8.30
C ASN A 457 -72.04 -32.49 7.36
N ARG A 458 -71.84 -32.34 6.04
CA ARG A 458 -72.87 -32.63 5.02
C ARG A 458 -73.30 -34.11 5.04
N SER A 459 -72.38 -35.02 5.38
CA SER A 459 -72.62 -36.47 5.52
C SER A 459 -73.29 -36.87 6.84
N VAL A 460 -72.94 -36.27 7.98
CA VAL A 460 -73.58 -36.51 9.29
C VAL A 460 -75.06 -36.07 9.28
N ALA A 461 -75.39 -35.02 8.53
CA ALA A 461 -76.78 -34.68 8.25
C ALA A 461 -77.45 -35.67 7.26
N ALA A 462 -76.70 -36.20 6.29
CA ALA A 462 -77.20 -37.19 5.33
C ALA A 462 -77.56 -38.53 5.99
N THR A 463 -76.81 -39.00 6.99
CA THR A 463 -77.14 -40.25 7.72
C THR A 463 -78.39 -40.13 8.59
N LYS A 464 -78.83 -38.90 8.92
CA LYS A 464 -80.15 -38.63 9.51
C LYS A 464 -81.27 -38.45 8.47
N ALA A 465 -80.95 -38.07 7.22
CA ALA A 465 -81.96 -37.66 6.24
C ALA A 465 -81.59 -37.88 4.73
N ASN A 466 -81.10 -39.08 4.37
CA ASN A 466 -80.77 -39.51 3.00
C ASN A 466 -79.56 -38.82 2.34
N TRP A 467 -79.15 -39.33 1.17
CA TRP A 467 -78.08 -38.78 0.32
C TRP A 467 -78.28 -37.28 0.01
N ARG A 468 -77.60 -36.43 0.77
CA ARG A 468 -77.87 -34.99 0.87
C ARG A 468 -77.13 -34.13 -0.16
N SER A 469 -76.03 -34.62 -0.72
CA SER A 469 -75.17 -33.85 -1.64
C SER A 469 -75.84 -33.47 -2.97
N SER A 470 -76.77 -34.28 -3.46
CA SER A 470 -77.64 -33.95 -4.60
C SER A 470 -78.78 -33.00 -4.25
N ARG A 471 -79.05 -32.77 -2.97
CA ARG A 471 -80.30 -32.19 -2.45
C ARG A 471 -80.12 -30.89 -1.67
N SER A 472 -78.91 -30.35 -1.65
CA SER A 472 -78.62 -29.02 -1.09
C SER A 472 -77.69 -28.25 -2.01
N HIS A 473 -77.76 -26.92 -1.96
CA HIS A 473 -76.78 -26.07 -2.62
C HIS A 473 -75.68 -25.76 -1.62
N SER A 474 -74.42 -25.88 -2.00
CA SER A 474 -73.27 -25.52 -1.17
C SER A 474 -72.56 -24.32 -1.75
N VAL A 475 -72.30 -23.30 -0.92
CA VAL A 475 -71.71 -22.02 -1.28
C VAL A 475 -70.43 -21.83 -0.47
N PHE A 476 -69.28 -22.02 -1.10
CA PHE A 476 -67.99 -21.62 -0.55
C PHE A 476 -67.82 -20.12 -0.82
N ILE A 477 -67.65 -19.33 0.23
CA ILE A 477 -67.46 -17.88 0.18
C ILE A 477 -66.03 -17.60 0.63
N LEU A 478 -65.25 -17.01 -0.26
CA LEU A 478 -63.90 -16.54 0.03
C LEU A 478 -63.84 -15.03 -0.08
N LYS A 479 -63.62 -14.37 1.05
CA LYS A 479 -63.41 -12.92 1.12
C LYS A 479 -61.91 -12.61 1.13
N LEU A 480 -61.50 -11.72 0.24
CA LEU A 480 -60.12 -11.28 0.03
C LEU A 480 -60.03 -9.80 0.37
N THR A 481 -59.22 -9.46 1.38
CA THR A 481 -58.98 -8.07 1.77
C THR A 481 -57.50 -7.76 1.59
N GLY A 482 -57.16 -6.91 0.62
CA GLY A 482 -55.80 -6.46 0.35
C GLY A 482 -55.59 -5.01 0.75
N GLU A 483 -54.49 -4.70 1.44
CA GLU A 483 -54.06 -3.34 1.79
C GLU A 483 -52.62 -3.11 1.30
N ASN A 484 -52.37 -2.02 0.57
CA ASN A 484 -51.04 -1.64 0.13
C ASN A 484 -50.41 -0.64 1.10
N SER A 485 -49.31 -1.02 1.75
CA SER A 485 -48.64 -0.22 2.77
C SER A 485 -47.90 1.01 2.21
N VAL A 486 -47.72 1.08 0.89
CA VAL A 486 -46.97 2.14 0.21
C VAL A 486 -47.90 3.15 -0.47
N THR A 487 -49.02 2.71 -1.04
CA THR A 487 -49.99 3.58 -1.74
C THR A 487 -51.23 3.93 -0.91
N GLY A 488 -51.49 3.21 0.19
CA GLY A 488 -52.71 3.37 0.98
C GLY A 488 -53.98 2.85 0.27
N GLU A 489 -53.87 2.19 -0.88
CA GLU A 489 -55.01 1.52 -1.52
C GLU A 489 -55.48 0.33 -0.66
N ARG A 490 -56.78 0.26 -0.41
CA ARG A 490 -57.46 -0.96 0.02
C ARG A 490 -58.34 -1.53 -1.10
N SER A 491 -58.20 -2.83 -1.32
CA SER A 491 -58.95 -3.65 -2.26
C SER A 491 -59.78 -4.68 -1.47
N GLU A 492 -61.05 -4.88 -1.80
CA GLU A 492 -61.89 -5.91 -1.17
C GLU A 492 -62.66 -6.67 -2.25
N GLY A 493 -62.55 -8.00 -2.26
CA GLY A 493 -63.18 -8.86 -3.27
C GLY A 493 -63.78 -10.12 -2.63
N ILE A 494 -64.76 -10.70 -3.31
CA ILE A 494 -65.49 -11.88 -2.82
C ILE A 494 -65.62 -12.89 -3.96
N LEU A 495 -64.99 -14.06 -3.81
CA LEU A 495 -65.15 -15.20 -4.70
C LEU A 495 -66.18 -16.16 -4.11
N ASN A 496 -67.29 -16.38 -4.82
CA ASN A 496 -68.32 -17.35 -4.46
C ASN A 496 -68.19 -18.57 -5.39
N LEU A 497 -67.91 -19.75 -4.84
CA LEU A 497 -67.83 -21.02 -5.58
C LEU A 497 -68.99 -21.92 -5.14
N VAL A 498 -69.84 -22.35 -6.07
CA VAL A 498 -71.16 -22.90 -5.77
C VAL A 498 -71.40 -24.26 -6.44
N ASP A 499 -71.69 -25.27 -5.62
CA ASP A 499 -72.20 -26.58 -6.04
C ASP A 499 -73.71 -26.59 -5.82
N LEU A 500 -74.51 -26.35 -6.88
CA LEU A 500 -75.97 -26.36 -6.76
C LEU A 500 -76.50 -27.80 -6.57
N ALA A 501 -77.74 -27.93 -6.11
CA ALA A 501 -78.46 -29.20 -6.08
C ALA A 501 -78.71 -29.76 -7.51
N GLY A 502 -79.20 -31.00 -7.59
CA GLY A 502 -79.69 -31.60 -8.83
C GLY A 502 -80.86 -30.82 -9.44
N SER A 503 -80.80 -30.60 -10.76
CA SER A 503 -81.87 -29.95 -11.55
C SER A 503 -82.95 -30.91 -12.07
N GLU A 504 -82.90 -32.19 -11.71
CA GLU A 504 -83.85 -33.21 -12.17
C GLU A 504 -85.27 -32.99 -11.64
N ARG A 505 -86.25 -33.28 -12.50
CA ARG A 505 -87.66 -33.00 -12.26
C ARG A 505 -88.29 -33.99 -11.28
N LEU A 506 -89.14 -33.46 -10.42
CA LEU A 506 -90.03 -34.17 -9.49
C LEU A 506 -90.69 -35.43 -10.09
N SER A 507 -91.11 -35.37 -11.36
CA SER A 507 -91.78 -36.46 -12.09
C SER A 507 -90.96 -37.76 -12.18
N HIS A 508 -89.63 -37.69 -12.12
CA HIS A 508 -88.74 -38.85 -12.16
C HIS A 508 -88.33 -39.36 -10.75
N SER A 509 -88.70 -38.63 -9.69
CA SER A 509 -88.18 -38.89 -8.33
C SER A 509 -88.93 -39.98 -7.54
N GLY A 510 -90.19 -40.27 -7.89
CA GLY A 510 -91.08 -41.16 -7.12
C GLY A 510 -91.34 -40.72 -5.66
N ALA A 511 -91.00 -39.47 -5.30
CA ALA A 511 -90.97 -39.03 -3.90
C ALA A 511 -92.37 -38.80 -3.30
N THR A 512 -92.56 -39.24 -2.06
CA THR A 512 -93.80 -39.08 -1.27
C THR A 512 -93.49 -38.47 0.10
N GLY A 513 -94.53 -37.96 0.78
CA GLY A 513 -94.40 -37.37 2.13
C GLY A 513 -93.42 -36.19 2.17
N ASP A 514 -92.59 -36.10 3.21
CA ASP A 514 -91.64 -34.99 3.36
C ASP A 514 -90.53 -34.98 2.31
N ARG A 515 -90.17 -36.13 1.71
CA ARG A 515 -89.27 -36.16 0.54
C ARG A 515 -89.86 -35.43 -0.67
N LEU A 516 -91.18 -35.37 -0.80
CA LEU A 516 -91.84 -34.57 -1.84
C LEU A 516 -91.69 -33.07 -1.56
N ARG A 517 -91.89 -32.64 -0.31
CA ARG A 517 -91.70 -31.24 0.13
C ARG A 517 -90.24 -30.78 -0.04
N GLU A 518 -89.30 -31.62 0.37
CA GLU A 518 -87.85 -31.44 0.17
C GLU A 518 -87.54 -31.21 -1.32
N THR A 519 -87.96 -32.14 -2.19
CA THR A 519 -87.71 -32.08 -3.65
C THR A 519 -88.43 -30.90 -4.31
N GLN A 520 -89.58 -30.47 -3.78
CA GLN A 520 -90.27 -29.24 -4.20
C GLN A 520 -89.49 -27.99 -3.84
N ASN A 521 -88.95 -27.88 -2.62
CA ASN A 521 -88.17 -26.71 -2.21
C ASN A 521 -86.82 -26.61 -2.95
N ILE A 522 -86.18 -27.75 -3.25
CA ILE A 522 -84.99 -27.81 -4.10
C ILE A 522 -85.31 -27.27 -5.50
N ASN A 523 -86.31 -27.84 -6.19
CA ASN A 523 -86.66 -27.39 -7.54
C ASN A 523 -87.24 -25.97 -7.58
N ARG A 524 -87.90 -25.50 -6.51
CA ARG A 524 -88.31 -24.10 -6.34
C ARG A 524 -87.09 -23.18 -6.35
N SER A 525 -86.06 -23.46 -5.56
CA SER A 525 -84.87 -22.59 -5.49
C SER A 525 -84.14 -22.45 -6.84
N LEU A 526 -84.06 -23.53 -7.63
CA LEU A 526 -83.53 -23.50 -9.00
C LEU A 526 -84.48 -22.79 -9.99
N SER A 527 -85.79 -22.91 -9.81
CA SER A 527 -86.79 -22.18 -10.62
C SER A 527 -86.68 -20.68 -10.37
N CYS A 528 -86.59 -20.25 -9.11
CA CYS A 528 -86.39 -18.85 -8.74
C CYS A 528 -85.05 -18.28 -9.25
N LEU A 529 -83.98 -19.09 -9.28
CA LEU A 529 -82.72 -18.72 -9.95
C LEU A 529 -82.95 -18.44 -11.44
N GLY A 530 -83.73 -19.29 -12.10
CA GLY A 530 -84.14 -19.06 -13.49
C GLY A 530 -85.00 -17.81 -13.67
N ASP A 531 -85.94 -17.53 -12.77
CA ASP A 531 -86.77 -16.31 -12.80
C ASP A 531 -85.92 -15.05 -12.63
N VAL A 532 -84.95 -15.06 -11.71
CA VAL A 532 -84.01 -13.97 -11.47
C VAL A 532 -83.16 -13.67 -12.70
N ILE A 533 -82.55 -14.69 -13.31
CA ILE A 533 -81.77 -14.52 -14.55
C ILE A 533 -82.67 -14.07 -15.70
N SER A 534 -83.91 -14.56 -15.77
CA SER A 534 -84.91 -14.14 -16.78
C SER A 534 -85.33 -12.68 -16.63
N ALA A 535 -85.39 -12.16 -15.40
CA ALA A 535 -85.71 -10.76 -15.12
C ALA A 535 -84.52 -9.85 -15.45
N LEU A 536 -83.29 -10.28 -15.12
CA LEU A 536 -82.05 -9.59 -15.47
C LEU A 536 -81.88 -9.47 -16.99
N GLY A 537 -82.03 -10.56 -17.73
CA GLY A 537 -81.87 -10.59 -19.20
C GLY A 537 -82.95 -9.84 -19.99
N GLN A 538 -84.02 -9.37 -19.34
CA GLN A 538 -85.02 -8.51 -19.97
C GLN A 538 -84.61 -7.02 -20.01
N GLY A 539 -83.52 -6.62 -19.35
CA GLY A 539 -82.92 -5.28 -19.50
C GLY A 539 -83.79 -4.09 -19.07
N LYS A 540 -84.94 -4.32 -18.42
CA LYS A 540 -85.85 -3.24 -17.99
C LYS A 540 -85.28 -2.54 -16.76
N GLU A 541 -84.70 -1.35 -16.96
CA GLU A 541 -84.29 -0.48 -15.85
C GLU A 541 -85.46 -0.23 -14.88
N GLY A 542 -85.19 -0.34 -13.58
CA GLY A 542 -86.22 -0.28 -12.53
C GLY A 542 -87.12 -1.52 -12.40
N GLY A 543 -86.95 -2.56 -13.21
CA GLY A 543 -87.70 -3.81 -13.11
C GLY A 543 -87.43 -4.56 -11.80
N HIS A 544 -88.48 -5.04 -11.13
CA HIS A 544 -88.35 -5.81 -9.90
C HIS A 544 -87.80 -7.22 -10.17
N ILE A 545 -86.56 -7.48 -9.74
CA ILE A 545 -85.92 -8.80 -9.83
C ILE A 545 -86.24 -9.62 -8.57
N PRO A 546 -86.80 -10.83 -8.68
CA PRO A 546 -87.40 -11.56 -7.56
C PRO A 546 -86.40 -12.32 -6.67
N TYR A 547 -85.27 -11.70 -6.31
CA TYR A 547 -84.20 -12.33 -5.49
C TYR A 547 -84.70 -12.95 -4.19
N ARG A 548 -85.74 -12.38 -3.57
CA ARG A 548 -86.30 -12.82 -2.28
C ARG A 548 -87.15 -14.10 -2.35
N ASN A 549 -87.42 -14.65 -3.54
CA ASN A 549 -88.30 -15.83 -3.69
C ASN A 549 -87.66 -17.15 -3.17
N SER A 550 -86.34 -17.20 -3.04
CA SER A 550 -85.58 -18.28 -2.40
C SER A 550 -84.38 -17.72 -1.62
N LYS A 551 -83.95 -18.41 -0.55
CA LYS A 551 -82.69 -18.13 0.15
C LYS A 551 -81.48 -18.15 -0.78
N LEU A 552 -81.44 -19.03 -1.78
CA LEU A 552 -80.33 -19.15 -2.71
C LEU A 552 -80.17 -17.86 -3.54
N THR A 553 -81.26 -17.41 -4.16
CA THR A 553 -81.28 -16.19 -4.98
C THR A 553 -81.09 -14.92 -4.16
N TYR A 554 -81.49 -14.93 -2.88
CA TYR A 554 -81.28 -13.81 -1.98
C TYR A 554 -79.80 -13.73 -1.55
N LEU A 555 -79.20 -14.86 -1.15
CA LEU A 555 -77.77 -14.94 -0.83
C LEU A 555 -76.90 -14.44 -2.00
N LEU A 556 -77.18 -14.96 -3.20
CA LEU A 556 -76.45 -14.63 -4.43
C LEU A 556 -76.92 -13.32 -5.10
N GLN A 557 -77.69 -12.45 -4.44
CA GLN A 557 -78.24 -11.22 -5.03
C GLN A 557 -77.18 -10.34 -5.71
N PHE A 558 -76.08 -10.04 -5.01
CA PHE A 558 -74.96 -9.27 -5.57
C PHE A 558 -73.97 -10.11 -6.38
N SER A 559 -74.08 -11.44 -6.30
CA SER A 559 -73.24 -12.39 -7.03
C SER A 559 -73.76 -12.65 -8.45
N LEU A 560 -75.08 -12.52 -8.66
CA LEU A 560 -75.79 -12.73 -9.94
C LEU A 560 -76.16 -11.42 -10.67
N GLY A 561 -76.04 -10.26 -10.01
CA GLY A 561 -76.59 -9.01 -10.52
C GLY A 561 -75.75 -7.77 -10.22
N GLY A 562 -75.68 -6.87 -11.20
CA GLY A 562 -74.97 -5.59 -11.07
C GLY A 562 -73.46 -5.77 -11.04
N ASN A 563 -72.86 -5.68 -9.85
CA ASN A 563 -71.41 -5.60 -9.69
C ASN A 563 -70.77 -6.97 -9.39
N SER A 564 -70.80 -7.90 -10.35
CA SER A 564 -70.19 -9.22 -10.22
C SER A 564 -69.81 -9.81 -11.58
N LYS A 565 -68.70 -10.54 -11.63
CA LYS A 565 -68.31 -11.38 -12.77
C LYS A 565 -68.80 -12.81 -12.52
N THR A 566 -69.68 -13.30 -13.38
CA THR A 566 -70.47 -14.51 -13.16
C THR A 566 -70.13 -15.57 -14.21
N LEU A 567 -69.84 -16.80 -13.78
CA LEU A 567 -69.63 -17.96 -14.64
C LEU A 567 -70.55 -19.11 -14.22
N MET A 568 -71.40 -19.54 -15.14
CA MET A 568 -72.21 -20.75 -14.99
C MET A 568 -71.50 -21.94 -15.67
N PHE A 569 -71.24 -22.99 -14.91
CA PHE A 569 -70.96 -24.31 -15.48
C PHE A 569 -72.26 -25.07 -15.72
N VAL A 570 -72.59 -25.41 -16.96
CA VAL A 570 -73.62 -26.40 -17.27
C VAL A 570 -72.97 -27.79 -17.37
N MET A 571 -73.19 -28.60 -16.33
CA MET A 571 -72.60 -29.92 -16.16
C MET A 571 -73.51 -30.99 -16.77
N VAL A 572 -73.02 -31.68 -17.79
CA VAL A 572 -73.76 -32.64 -18.62
C VAL A 572 -73.27 -34.08 -18.38
N SER A 573 -74.21 -35.03 -18.33
CA SER A 573 -73.91 -36.46 -18.30
C SER A 573 -73.95 -37.04 -19.73
N PRO A 574 -73.01 -37.91 -20.11
CA PRO A 574 -72.96 -38.51 -21.45
C PRO A 574 -73.96 -39.66 -21.67
N ARG A 575 -74.87 -39.97 -20.74
CA ARG A 575 -75.80 -41.12 -20.85
C ARG A 575 -77.06 -40.79 -21.65
N GLN A 576 -77.55 -41.74 -22.44
CA GLN A 576 -78.79 -41.66 -23.20
C GLN A 576 -80.04 -41.55 -22.31
N GLU A 577 -80.05 -42.19 -21.13
CA GLU A 577 -81.14 -42.06 -20.14
C GLU A 577 -81.27 -40.62 -19.58
N HIS A 578 -80.18 -39.84 -19.62
CA HIS A 578 -80.09 -38.48 -19.12
C HIS A 578 -80.36 -37.41 -20.19
N LEU A 579 -80.74 -37.82 -21.40
CA LEU A 579 -80.90 -36.92 -22.55
C LEU A 579 -81.98 -35.83 -22.32
N SER A 580 -83.07 -36.14 -21.62
CA SER A 580 -84.16 -35.21 -21.32
C SER A 580 -83.74 -34.07 -20.39
N GLU A 581 -83.02 -34.38 -19.32
CA GLU A 581 -82.51 -33.38 -18.35
C GLU A 581 -81.25 -32.69 -18.86
N THR A 582 -80.44 -33.35 -19.69
CA THR A 582 -79.35 -32.73 -20.45
C THR A 582 -79.89 -31.64 -21.40
N LEU A 583 -80.89 -31.96 -22.23
CA LEU A 583 -81.53 -30.97 -23.11
C LEU A 583 -82.26 -29.86 -22.33
N THR A 584 -82.76 -30.14 -21.12
CA THR A 584 -83.34 -29.12 -20.23
C THR A 584 -82.24 -28.19 -19.70
N SER A 585 -81.12 -28.75 -19.24
CA SER A 585 -79.99 -28.01 -18.67
C SER A 585 -79.31 -27.11 -19.70
N LEU A 586 -79.13 -27.60 -20.93
CA LEU A 586 -78.54 -26.83 -22.04
C LEU A 586 -79.44 -25.68 -22.48
N ARG A 587 -80.76 -25.90 -22.60
CA ARG A 587 -81.73 -24.82 -22.88
C ARG A 587 -81.74 -23.76 -21.78
N PHE A 588 -81.60 -24.18 -20.52
CA PHE A 588 -81.45 -23.23 -19.40
C PHE A 588 -80.16 -22.43 -19.53
N ALA A 589 -79.03 -23.11 -19.77
CA ALA A 589 -77.73 -22.47 -19.96
C ALA A 589 -77.72 -21.45 -21.11
N THR A 590 -78.41 -21.72 -22.23
CA THR A 590 -78.54 -20.75 -23.34
C THR A 590 -79.34 -19.51 -22.94
N LYS A 591 -80.31 -19.65 -22.02
CA LYS A 591 -81.03 -18.51 -21.43
C LYS A 591 -80.11 -17.65 -20.55
N VAL A 592 -79.17 -18.27 -19.83
CA VAL A 592 -78.17 -17.57 -19.02
C VAL A 592 -77.12 -16.88 -19.91
N HIS A 593 -76.60 -17.57 -20.93
CA HIS A 593 -75.65 -17.03 -21.90
C HIS A 593 -76.16 -15.76 -22.59
N ASN A 594 -77.44 -15.75 -22.99
CA ASN A 594 -78.03 -14.60 -23.66
C ASN A 594 -78.42 -13.44 -22.69
N THR A 595 -78.21 -13.61 -21.38
CA THR A 595 -78.54 -12.59 -20.36
C THR A 595 -77.41 -11.57 -20.19
N HIS A 596 -77.68 -10.33 -20.59
CA HIS A 596 -76.73 -9.23 -20.50
C HIS A 596 -76.95 -8.41 -19.22
N ILE A 597 -75.86 -8.15 -18.47
CA ILE A 597 -75.86 -7.33 -17.24
C ILE A 597 -74.76 -6.26 -17.36
N GLY A 598 -75.03 -5.07 -16.82
CA GLY A 598 -74.14 -3.91 -16.83
C GLY A 598 -72.77 -4.14 -16.18
N THR A 599 -71.89 -3.14 -16.32
CA THR A 599 -70.45 -3.27 -15.98
C THR A 599 -70.14 -3.35 -14.49
N ALA A 600 -69.17 -4.21 -14.15
CA ALA A 600 -68.68 -4.42 -12.79
C ALA A 600 -67.67 -3.34 -12.37
N LYS A 601 -67.88 -2.74 -11.20
CA LYS A 601 -67.09 -1.63 -10.63
C LYS A 601 -66.15 -2.14 -9.53
N ARG A 602 -64.86 -1.77 -9.57
CA ARG A 602 -63.86 -2.16 -8.55
C ARG A 602 -64.28 -1.64 -7.17
N GLN A 603 -64.17 -2.47 -6.13
CA GLN A 603 -64.31 -2.05 -4.74
C GLN A 603 -62.97 -1.54 -4.21
N THR A 604 -62.74 -0.23 -4.34
CA THR A 604 -61.59 0.48 -3.76
C THR A 604 -62.01 1.51 -2.73
N ARG A 605 -61.24 1.61 -1.66
CA ARG A 605 -61.16 2.81 -0.83
C ARG A 605 -59.69 3.20 -0.68
N ILE A 606 -59.40 4.48 -0.84
CA ILE A 606 -58.18 5.10 -0.34
C ILE A 606 -58.46 5.42 1.13
N LYS A 607 -57.46 5.29 2.02
CA LYS A 607 -57.57 5.90 3.36
C LYS A 607 -57.54 7.41 3.21
N ASP A 608 -58.60 8.08 3.66
CA ASP A 608 -58.52 9.51 3.98
C ASP A 608 -57.49 9.69 5.10
N SER A 609 -56.61 10.69 4.95
CA SER A 609 -55.38 10.90 5.75
C SER A 609 -55.62 11.44 7.15
#